data_AF-A0A258D2T3-F1
#
_entry.id   AF-A0A258D2T3-F1
#
_cell.length_a   1.000
_cell.length_b   1.000
_cell.length_c   1.000
_cell.angle_alpha   90.00
_cell.angle_beta   90.00
_cell.angle_gamma   90.00
#
_symmetry.space_group_name_H-M   'P 1'
#
loop_
_entity.id
_entity.type
_entity.pdbx_description
1 polymer ?
#
loop_
_entity_poly.entity_id
_entity_poly.type
_entity_poly.pdbx_seq_one_letter_code
_entity_poly.pdbx_strand_id
1 'polypeptide(L)'
;MPEFAETSSAADPLITLVPDKWVTLRDAFGVDSDMKVPAFSHRDSHVPDIDPAYRFDPQTTKAICAGFAYDRRVMVQGYHGTGKSTHIEQIAAR
;
A
#
# COMPACT_ATOMS: atom_id res chain seq x y z
N MET A 1 35.93 -22.01 -4.45
CA MET A 1 35.66 -20.69 -3.88
C MET A 1 34.54 -20.09 -4.74
N PRO A 2 33.30 -19.91 -4.25
CA PRO A 2 32.30 -19.20 -5.03
C PRO A 2 32.61 -17.70 -4.97
N GLU A 3 32.60 -17.08 -6.14
CA GLU A 3 32.80 -15.66 -6.36
C GLU A 3 31.53 -14.92 -5.95
N PHE A 4 31.61 -14.13 -4.88
CA PHE A 4 30.50 -13.26 -4.48
C PHE A 4 30.47 -12.07 -5.43
N ALA A 5 29.47 -12.05 -6.32
CA ALA A 5 29.24 -10.92 -7.21
C ALA A 5 29.03 -9.64 -6.40
N GLU A 6 29.83 -8.61 -6.70
CA GLU A 6 29.69 -7.28 -6.12
C GLU A 6 28.33 -6.70 -6.50
N THR A 7 27.45 -6.52 -5.52
CA THR A 7 26.20 -5.76 -5.69
C THR A 7 26.56 -4.29 -5.85
N SER A 8 26.63 -3.83 -7.10
CA SER A 8 26.79 -2.41 -7.45
C SER A 8 25.71 -1.57 -6.74
N SER A 9 26.13 -0.63 -5.89
CA SER A 9 25.24 0.27 -5.15
C SER A 9 24.71 1.43 -6.01
N ALA A 10 24.41 1.19 -7.29
CA ALA A 10 23.55 2.12 -8.02
C ALA A 10 22.24 2.20 -7.24
N ALA A 11 21.85 3.39 -6.79
CA ALA A 11 20.69 3.61 -5.94
C ALA A 11 19.50 2.79 -6.46
N ASP A 12 18.96 1.90 -5.61
CA ASP A 12 17.82 1.07 -5.98
C ASP A 12 16.70 2.01 -6.45
N PRO A 13 16.24 1.92 -7.71
CA PRO A 13 15.25 2.85 -8.26
C PRO A 13 13.97 2.88 -7.42
N LEU A 14 13.65 1.80 -6.70
CA LEU A 14 12.52 1.73 -5.76
C LEU A 14 12.66 2.68 -4.58
N ILE A 15 13.88 2.99 -4.14
CA ILE A 15 14.12 3.94 -3.03
C ILE A 15 13.84 5.38 -3.45
N THR A 16 13.94 5.68 -4.74
CA THR A 16 13.76 7.04 -5.28
C THR A 16 12.32 7.34 -5.73
N LEU A 17 11.45 6.32 -5.76
CA LEU A 17 10.07 6.47 -6.19
C LEU A 17 9.26 7.28 -5.18
N VAL A 18 8.56 8.31 -5.69
CA VAL A 18 7.65 9.15 -4.91
C VAL A 18 6.26 9.13 -5.52
N PRO A 19 5.19 9.08 -4.72
CA PRO A 19 3.82 9.15 -5.23
C PRO A 19 3.57 10.46 -6.00
N ASP A 20 2.93 10.36 -7.16
CA ASP A 20 2.72 11.48 -8.08
C ASP A 20 1.29 12.03 -8.10
N LYS A 21 0.35 11.35 -7.43
CA LYS A 21 -1.06 11.79 -7.31
C LYS A 21 -1.61 11.62 -5.90
N TRP A 22 -2.79 12.21 -5.70
CA TRP A 22 -3.56 12.10 -4.46
C TRP A 22 -4.96 11.57 -4.77
N VAL A 23 -5.43 10.61 -3.97
CA VAL A 23 -6.77 10.00 -4.10
C VAL A 23 -7.55 10.15 -2.80
N THR A 24 -8.88 10.24 -2.88
CA THR A 24 -9.72 10.20 -1.69
C THR A 24 -10.05 8.75 -1.31
N LEU A 25 -10.30 8.51 -0.02
CA LEU A 25 -10.74 7.19 0.43
C LEU A 25 -12.10 6.78 -0.17
N ARG A 26 -12.95 7.78 -0.41
CA ARG A 26 -14.25 7.60 -1.05
C ARG A 26 -14.11 7.04 -2.45
N ASP A 27 -13.23 7.63 -3.26
CA ASP A 27 -13.04 7.24 -4.65
C ASP A 27 -12.25 5.93 -4.78
N ALA A 28 -11.23 5.73 -3.94
CA ALA A 28 -10.36 4.56 -4.03
C ALA A 28 -10.97 3.31 -3.40
N PHE A 29 -11.63 3.43 -2.25
CA PHE A 29 -12.05 2.29 -1.42
C PHE A 29 -13.55 2.24 -1.11
N GLY A 30 -14.33 3.27 -1.51
CA GLY A 30 -15.73 3.38 -1.14
C GLY A 30 -15.95 3.70 0.34
N VAL A 31 -14.93 4.19 1.04
CA VAL A 31 -15.00 4.55 2.46
C VAL A 31 -15.41 6.02 2.60
N ASP A 32 -16.45 6.30 3.38
CA ASP A 32 -16.98 7.66 3.58
C ASP A 32 -16.00 8.54 4.38
N SER A 33 -15.02 9.12 3.67
CA SER A 33 -14.04 10.04 4.21
C SER A 33 -13.40 10.86 3.09
N ASP A 34 -13.28 12.17 3.32
CA ASP A 34 -12.61 13.08 2.37
C ASP A 34 -11.08 13.16 2.59
N MET A 35 -10.53 12.21 3.36
CA MET A 35 -9.10 12.11 3.60
C MET A 35 -8.41 11.76 2.28
N LYS A 36 -7.31 12.45 1.99
CA LYS A 36 -6.48 12.18 0.81
C LYS A 36 -5.27 11.35 1.19
N VAL A 37 -4.92 10.42 0.31
CA VAL A 37 -3.74 9.56 0.42
C VAL A 37 -2.88 9.69 -0.83
N PRO A 38 -1.55 9.73 -0.68
CA PRO A 38 -0.64 9.72 -1.81
C PRO A 38 -0.69 8.35 -2.51
N ALA A 39 -0.71 8.36 -3.84
CA ALA A 39 -0.75 7.15 -4.66
C ALA A 39 0.11 7.31 -5.92
N PHE A 40 0.47 6.19 -6.53
CA PHE A 40 1.19 6.16 -7.81
C PHE A 40 0.21 6.10 -8.99
N SER A 41 0.48 6.82 -10.08
CA SER A 41 -0.31 6.74 -11.32
C SER A 41 -0.06 5.46 -12.10
N HIS A 42 1.16 4.93 -12.03
CA HIS A 42 1.60 3.74 -12.75
C HIS A 42 1.77 2.54 -11.83
N ARG A 43 1.31 1.38 -12.30
CA ARG A 43 1.50 0.09 -11.63
C ARG A 43 2.75 -0.58 -12.18
N ASP A 44 3.43 -1.37 -11.34
CA ASP A 44 4.55 -2.22 -11.73
C ASP A 44 4.33 -3.67 -11.28
N SER A 45 5.35 -4.53 -11.43
CA SER A 45 5.30 -5.95 -11.04
C SER A 45 5.23 -6.20 -9.53
N HIS A 46 5.49 -5.19 -8.69
CA HIS A 46 5.42 -5.30 -7.23
C HIS A 46 4.03 -4.95 -6.69
N VAL A 47 3.20 -4.26 -7.48
CA VAL A 47 1.84 -3.91 -7.10
C VAL A 47 0.93 -5.15 -7.17
N PRO A 48 0.25 -5.54 -6.07
CA PRO A 48 -0.66 -6.69 -6.07
C PRO A 48 -1.86 -6.51 -7.00
N ASP A 49 -2.45 -7.61 -7.46
CA ASP A 49 -3.68 -7.59 -8.24
C ASP A 49 -4.88 -7.08 -7.44
N ILE A 50 -5.74 -6.33 -8.12
CA ILE A 50 -6.98 -5.82 -7.54
C ILE A 50 -8.02 -6.95 -7.53
N ASP A 51 -8.59 -7.22 -6.37
CA ASP A 51 -9.81 -8.01 -6.23
C ASP A 51 -11.03 -7.07 -6.20
N PRO A 52 -11.90 -7.10 -7.24
CA PRO A 52 -13.10 -6.27 -7.30
C PRO A 52 -14.21 -6.74 -6.34
N ALA A 53 -14.15 -7.97 -5.85
CA ALA A 53 -15.10 -8.52 -4.87
C ALA A 53 -14.70 -8.21 -3.43
N TYR A 54 -13.48 -7.69 -3.21
CA TYR A 54 -12.99 -7.38 -1.87
C TYR A 54 -13.80 -6.26 -1.21
N ARG A 55 -14.15 -6.47 0.06
CA ARG A 55 -14.89 -5.50 0.87
C ARG A 55 -14.00 -4.90 1.93
N PHE A 56 -13.81 -3.58 1.85
CA PHE A 56 -13.01 -2.83 2.81
C PHE A 56 -13.75 -2.63 4.12
N ASP A 57 -13.08 -2.92 5.23
CA ASP A 57 -13.46 -2.41 6.55
C ASP A 57 -13.09 -0.92 6.65
N PRO A 58 -14.05 0.00 6.86
CA PRO A 58 -13.78 1.43 6.87
C PRO A 58 -12.76 1.88 7.92
N GLN A 59 -12.78 1.28 9.11
CA GLN A 59 -11.93 1.69 10.23
C GLN A 59 -10.47 1.31 9.97
N THR A 60 -10.24 0.05 9.58
CA THR A 60 -8.90 -0.47 9.28
C THR A 60 -8.31 0.24 8.07
N THR A 61 -9.11 0.44 7.01
CA THR A 61 -8.69 1.17 5.81
C THR A 61 -8.25 2.59 6.17
N LYS A 62 -9.06 3.32 6.94
CA LYS A 62 -8.74 4.69 7.35
C LYS A 62 -7.47 4.77 8.20
N ALA A 63 -7.27 3.84 9.12
CA ALA A 63 -6.07 3.79 9.95
C ALA A 63 -4.81 3.57 9.08
N ILE A 64 -4.83 2.61 8.17
CA ILE A 64 -3.70 2.30 7.28
C ILE A 64 -3.40 3.49 6.36
N CYS A 65 -4.43 4.04 5.72
CA CYS A 65 -4.31 5.20 4.84
C CYS A 65 -3.76 6.45 5.57
N ALA A 66 -4.15 6.67 6.83
CA ALA A 66 -3.57 7.73 7.65
C ALA A 66 -2.07 7.47 7.94
N GLY A 67 -1.67 6.21 8.08
CA GLY A 67 -0.27 5.80 8.15
C GLY A 67 0.53 6.26 6.93
N PHE A 68 0.02 5.99 5.73
CA PHE A 68 0.67 6.40 4.48
C PHE A 68 0.70 7.92 4.29
N ALA A 69 -0.39 8.62 4.59
CA ALA A 69 -0.47 10.07 4.37
C ALA A 69 0.36 10.90 5.35
N TYR A 70 0.58 10.40 6.57
CA TYR A 70 1.21 11.16 7.66
C TYR A 70 2.50 10.54 8.20
N ASP A 71 3.07 9.58 7.47
CA ASP A 71 4.29 8.86 7.84
C ASP A 71 4.20 8.29 9.28
N ARG A 72 3.10 7.58 9.56
CA ARG A 72 2.84 6.96 10.86
C ARG A 72 2.84 5.44 10.75
N ARG A 73 3.51 4.80 11.72
CA ARG A 73 3.45 3.35 11.87
C ARG A 73 2.06 2.93 12.34
N VAL A 74 1.43 2.02 11.61
CA VAL A 74 0.11 1.47 11.91
C VAL A 74 0.26 -0.01 12.24
N MET A 75 -0.32 -0.43 13.37
CA MET A 75 -0.35 -1.83 13.78
C MET A 75 -1.74 -2.41 13.53
N VAL A 76 -1.80 -3.45 12.68
CA VAL A 76 -3.04 -4.19 12.38
C VAL A 76 -2.98 -5.55 13.07
N GLN A 77 -3.94 -5.84 13.94
CA GLN A 77 -3.98 -7.07 14.74
C GLN A 77 -5.31 -7.81 14.55
N GLY A 78 -5.27 -9.12 14.76
CA GLY A 78 -6.43 -10.01 14.61
C GLY A 78 -5.99 -11.46 14.48
N TYR A 79 -6.93 -12.39 14.66
CA TYR A 79 -6.68 -13.83 14.61
C TYR A 79 -6.05 -14.27 13.28
N HIS A 80 -5.40 -15.44 13.27
CA HIS A 80 -4.89 -16.01 12.04
C HIS A 80 -6.04 -16.26 11.04
N GLY A 81 -5.79 -16.06 9.74
CA GLY A 81 -6.80 -16.28 8.69
C GLY A 81 -7.87 -15.20 8.54
N THR A 82 -7.82 -14.09 9.28
CA THR A 82 -8.82 -12.99 9.16
C THR A 82 -8.52 -11.99 8.04
N GLY A 83 -7.68 -12.34 7.06
CA GLY A 83 -7.42 -11.50 5.88
C GLY A 83 -6.61 -10.21 6.11
N LYS A 84 -5.81 -10.12 7.19
CA LYS A 84 -4.99 -8.92 7.49
C LYS A 84 -4.03 -8.56 6.36
N SER A 85 -3.25 -9.54 5.88
CA SER A 85 -2.31 -9.34 4.77
C SER A 85 -3.06 -8.96 3.50
N THR A 86 -4.14 -9.68 3.19
CA THR A 86 -5.01 -9.38 2.05
C THR A 86 -5.58 -7.96 2.11
N HIS A 87 -5.95 -7.47 3.29
CA HIS A 87 -6.42 -6.09 3.45
C HIS A 87 -5.33 -5.07 3.07
N ILE A 88 -4.10 -5.28 3.54
CA ILE A 88 -2.96 -4.43 3.19
C ILE A 88 -2.65 -4.51 1.69
N GLU A 89 -2.65 -5.71 1.10
CA GLU A 89 -2.45 -5.93 -0.33
C GLU A 89 -3.51 -5.19 -1.16
N GLN A 90 -4.79 -5.30 -0.78
CA GLN A 90 -5.87 -4.64 -1.50
C GLN A 90 -5.87 -3.12 -1.35
N ILE A 91 -5.31 -2.58 -0.26
CA ILE A 91 -5.03 -1.15 -0.14
C ILE A 91 -3.85 -0.75 -1.05
N ALA A 92 -2.74 -1.50 -1.01
CA ALA A 92 -1.56 -1.23 -1.82
C ALA A 92 -1.80 -1.36 -3.33
N ALA A 93 -2.81 -2.14 -3.72
CA ALA A 93 -3.23 -2.31 -5.09
C ALA A 93 -3.99 -1.10 -5.67
N ARG A 94 -4.25 -0.01 -4.93
CA ARG A 94 -5.10 1.11 -5.37
C ARG A 94 -4.42 2.47 -5.27
#